data_AF-A0A843GTE7-F1
#
_entry.id   AF-A0A843GTE7-F1
#
_cell.length_a   1.000
_cell.length_b   1.000
_cell.length_c   1.000
_cell.angle_alpha   90.00
_cell.angle_beta   90.00
_cell.angle_gamma   90.00
#
_symmetry.space_group_name_H-M   'P 1'
#
loop_
_entity.id
_entity.type
_entity.pdbx_description
1 polymer ?
#
loop_
_entity_poly.entity_id
_entity_poly.type
_entity_poly.pdbx_seq_one_letter_code
_entity_poly.pdbx_strand_id
1 'polypeptide(L)'
;MFAPKLYIVRKFSFSELYLCDFDMSVPKERERNYQIKQQDNMLFRQIRLITHTSDVYNPYVIFVDCKGAKSNEEALSDLVMNGFYVNGVHFVLSERSASMTRNFILSFVDESVQEELNKRITMDIQIDKTVLSKYYAYRGLMFSSCHCLEDWFPKIIVVPDYFATIPDQKIKYVKDETTTIVGKDGNEFEWTQKAIDETVRDIEINVFDGCGIHHPTITKYVRERLGSSTKPTSILWRLPYIKGVTHEVNYSEFYHERGISEITDLWGMKHSVDDVMIIISESMYKGLKYFKRYGDRRDWEHYWEMFRKYEHCIGVA
;
A
#
# COMPACT_ATOMS: atom_id res chain seq x y z
N MET A 1 9.51 19.26 -6.52
CA MET A 1 8.81 18.20 -7.28
C MET A 1 7.34 18.57 -7.40
N PHE A 2 6.73 18.42 -8.58
CA PHE A 2 5.29 18.68 -8.77
C PHE A 2 4.46 17.45 -8.35
N ALA A 3 3.15 17.65 -8.12
CA ALA A 3 2.24 16.57 -7.75
C ALA A 3 1.99 15.59 -8.91
N PRO A 4 1.68 14.30 -8.67
CA PRO A 4 1.28 13.39 -9.74
C PRO A 4 0.12 13.92 -10.57
N LYS A 5 0.02 13.45 -11.82
CA LYS A 5 -1.06 13.80 -12.76
C LYS A 5 -2.43 13.63 -12.10
N LEU A 6 -3.36 14.56 -12.35
CA LEU A 6 -4.72 14.47 -11.83
C LEU A 6 -5.63 13.75 -12.83
N TYR A 7 -6.45 12.84 -12.32
CA TYR A 7 -7.56 12.18 -13.01
C TYR A 7 -8.88 12.61 -12.40
N ILE A 8 -9.94 12.53 -13.20
CA ILE A 8 -11.31 12.82 -12.78
C ILE A 8 -12.01 11.48 -12.52
N VAL A 9 -12.68 11.39 -11.39
CA VAL A 9 -13.45 10.22 -10.93
C VAL A 9 -14.72 10.70 -10.27
N ARG A 10 -15.69 9.81 -10.09
CA ARG A 10 -16.96 10.15 -9.43
C ARG A 10 -16.88 9.88 -7.93
N LYS A 11 -17.56 10.72 -7.15
CA LYS A 11 -17.77 10.52 -5.72
C LYS A 11 -19.24 10.77 -5.36
N PHE A 12 -19.88 9.81 -4.71
CA PHE A 12 -21.24 9.91 -4.18
C PHE A 12 -21.22 9.91 -2.65
N SER A 13 -22.29 10.39 -2.02
CA SER A 13 -22.53 10.10 -0.61
C SER A 13 -23.30 8.80 -0.43
N PHE A 14 -23.07 8.11 0.69
CA PHE A 14 -23.85 6.94 1.08
C PHE A 14 -25.35 7.24 1.10
N SER A 15 -25.74 8.41 1.62
CA SER A 15 -27.15 8.80 1.73
C SER A 15 -27.84 8.93 0.38
N GLU A 16 -27.16 9.46 -0.65
CA GLU A 16 -27.72 9.56 -1.99
C GLU A 16 -27.93 8.18 -2.62
N LEU A 17 -26.98 7.25 -2.46
CA LEU A 17 -27.12 5.89 -2.96
C LEU A 17 -28.23 5.14 -2.22
N TYR A 18 -28.29 5.28 -0.90
CA TYR A 18 -29.31 4.64 -0.06
C TYR A 18 -30.74 5.11 -0.40
N LEU A 19 -30.94 6.40 -0.70
CA LEU A 19 -32.25 6.93 -1.11
C LEU A 19 -32.75 6.43 -2.46
N CYS A 20 -31.88 5.82 -3.26
CA CYS A 20 -32.19 5.21 -4.54
C CYS A 20 -32.05 3.69 -4.50
N ASP A 21 -32.10 3.08 -3.31
CA ASP A 21 -31.97 1.62 -3.12
C ASP A 21 -30.72 1.04 -3.80
N PHE A 22 -29.61 1.79 -3.76
CA PHE A 22 -28.34 1.46 -4.41
C PHE A 22 -28.41 1.26 -5.94
N ASP A 23 -29.46 1.78 -6.60
CA ASP A 23 -29.58 1.85 -8.06
C ASP A 23 -29.81 3.30 -8.50
N MET A 24 -28.72 3.98 -8.85
CA MET A 24 -28.74 5.41 -9.14
C MET A 24 -28.72 5.69 -10.65
N SER A 25 -29.69 6.49 -11.11
CA SER A 25 -29.66 7.08 -12.44
C SER A 25 -29.19 8.53 -12.40
N VAL A 26 -28.03 8.81 -13.00
CA VAL A 26 -27.43 10.15 -13.07
C VAL A 26 -27.51 10.67 -14.51
N PRO A 27 -28.35 11.69 -14.78
CA PRO A 27 -28.38 12.35 -16.08
C PRO A 27 -27.01 12.95 -16.44
N LYS A 28 -26.62 12.91 -17.72
CA LYS A 28 -25.32 13.43 -18.20
C LYS A 28 -25.05 14.87 -17.77
N GLU A 29 -26.08 15.70 -17.72
CA GLU A 29 -25.98 17.11 -17.30
C GLU A 29 -25.55 17.28 -15.84
N ARG A 30 -25.88 16.30 -14.98
CA ARG A 30 -25.57 16.32 -13.54
C ARG A 30 -24.31 15.53 -13.18
N GLU A 31 -23.73 14.77 -14.12
CA GLU A 31 -22.55 13.94 -13.86
C GLU A 31 -21.35 14.76 -13.36
N ARG A 32 -21.21 16.01 -13.86
CA ARG A 32 -20.16 16.94 -13.42
C ARG A 32 -20.23 17.29 -11.94
N ASN A 33 -21.41 17.23 -11.32
CA ASN A 33 -21.59 17.54 -9.89
C ASN A 33 -20.93 16.49 -8.99
N TYR A 34 -20.74 15.27 -9.50
CA TYR A 34 -20.13 14.16 -8.78
C TYR A 34 -18.63 14.02 -9.06
N GLN A 35 -18.07 14.85 -9.94
CA GLN A 35 -16.68 14.74 -10.35
C GLN A 35 -15.73 15.34 -9.32
N ILE A 36 -14.73 14.55 -8.93
CA ILE A 36 -13.61 15.00 -8.10
C ILE A 36 -12.30 14.73 -8.84
N LYS A 37 -11.25 15.47 -8.45
CA LYS A 37 -9.89 15.22 -8.94
C LYS A 37 -9.14 14.32 -7.97
N GLN A 38 -8.44 13.33 -8.49
CA GLN A 38 -7.56 12.45 -7.73
C GLN A 38 -6.20 12.37 -8.40
N GLN A 39 -5.14 12.35 -7.59
CA GLN A 39 -3.79 12.13 -8.07
C GLN A 39 -3.63 10.71 -8.60
N ASP A 40 -2.79 10.57 -9.63
CA ASP A 40 -2.47 9.28 -10.21
C ASP A 40 -1.84 8.35 -9.18
N ASN A 41 -2.11 7.07 -9.36
CA ASN A 41 -1.70 5.99 -8.48
C ASN A 41 -1.66 4.69 -9.28
N MET A 42 -1.07 3.65 -8.70
CA MET A 42 -0.86 2.38 -9.39
C MET A 42 -2.17 1.68 -9.72
N LEU A 43 -3.22 1.82 -8.90
CA LEU A 43 -4.52 1.23 -9.19
C LEU A 43 -5.13 1.84 -10.46
N PHE A 44 -5.12 3.18 -10.56
CA PHE A 44 -5.65 3.88 -11.73
C PHE A 44 -4.88 3.47 -12.98
N ARG A 45 -3.57 3.28 -12.85
CA ARG A 45 -2.75 2.75 -13.94
C ARG A 45 -3.16 1.33 -14.35
N GLN A 46 -3.35 0.41 -13.41
CA GLN A 46 -3.77 -0.96 -13.73
C GLN A 46 -5.15 -0.98 -14.41
N ILE A 47 -6.09 -0.12 -13.99
CA ILE A 47 -7.38 0.04 -14.64
C ILE A 47 -7.23 0.54 -16.08
N ARG A 48 -6.36 1.52 -16.33
CA ARG A 48 -6.04 1.99 -17.69
C ARG A 48 -5.47 0.87 -18.57
N LEU A 49 -4.63 0.00 -18.03
CA LEU A 49 -4.09 -1.15 -18.77
C LEU A 49 -5.18 -2.16 -19.12
N ILE A 50 -6.06 -2.49 -18.17
CA ILE A 50 -7.17 -3.44 -18.37
C ILE A 50 -8.15 -2.91 -19.43
N THR A 51 -8.44 -1.62 -19.37
CA THR A 51 -9.48 -1.00 -20.20
C THR A 51 -8.95 -0.41 -21.50
N HIS A 52 -7.62 -0.39 -21.67
CA HIS A 52 -6.93 0.28 -22.78
C HIS A 52 -7.33 1.77 -22.94
N THR A 53 -7.57 2.47 -21.82
CA THR A 53 -7.96 3.89 -21.80
C THR A 53 -6.82 4.78 -21.33
N SER A 54 -6.72 5.97 -21.91
CA SER A 54 -5.75 7.01 -21.52
C SER A 54 -6.41 8.32 -21.05
N ASP A 55 -7.74 8.32 -20.96
CA ASP A 55 -8.53 9.50 -20.66
C ASP A 55 -8.26 10.02 -19.24
N VAL A 56 -8.39 11.34 -19.09
CA VAL A 56 -8.31 11.99 -17.77
C VAL A 56 -9.50 11.57 -16.90
N TYR A 57 -10.66 11.33 -17.51
CA TYR A 57 -11.82 10.80 -16.81
C TYR A 57 -11.72 9.28 -16.70
N ASN A 58 -11.78 8.76 -15.47
CA ASN A 58 -11.81 7.33 -15.20
C ASN A 58 -13.24 6.94 -14.75
N PRO A 59 -14.04 6.33 -15.63
CA PRO A 59 -15.41 5.94 -15.32
C PRO A 59 -15.49 4.67 -14.46
N TYR A 60 -14.41 3.88 -14.41
CA TYR A 60 -14.37 2.56 -13.78
C TYR A 60 -14.11 2.59 -12.28
N VAL A 61 -13.93 3.77 -11.68
CA VAL A 61 -13.74 3.94 -10.23
C VAL A 61 -14.74 4.96 -9.70
N ILE A 62 -15.40 4.58 -8.61
CA ILE A 62 -16.29 5.45 -7.86
C ILE A 62 -15.89 5.43 -6.38
N PHE A 63 -15.86 6.61 -5.75
CA PHE A 63 -15.73 6.73 -4.31
C PHE A 63 -17.08 6.97 -3.65
N VAL A 64 -17.27 6.41 -2.46
CA VAL A 64 -18.47 6.64 -1.65
C VAL A 64 -18.07 7.22 -0.31
N ASP A 65 -18.67 8.36 0.06
CA ASP A 65 -18.55 8.97 1.38
C ASP A 65 -19.54 8.34 2.36
N CYS A 66 -19.04 7.51 3.25
CA CYS A 66 -19.83 6.73 4.20
C CYS A 66 -19.96 7.41 5.58
N LYS A 67 -19.65 8.70 5.74
CA LYS A 67 -19.81 9.40 7.03
C LYS A 67 -21.25 9.29 7.59
N GLY A 68 -22.26 9.31 6.72
CA GLY A 68 -23.67 9.17 7.07
C GLY A 68 -24.15 7.74 7.32
N ALA A 69 -23.30 6.72 7.12
CA ALA A 69 -23.71 5.32 7.19
C ALA A 69 -23.74 4.76 8.62
N LYS A 70 -23.17 5.47 9.61
CA LYS A 70 -23.03 4.97 11.00
C LYS A 70 -24.35 4.63 11.68
N SER A 71 -25.45 5.24 11.26
CA SER A 71 -26.78 4.99 11.80
C SER A 71 -27.52 3.84 11.11
N ASN A 72 -26.94 3.22 10.08
CA ASN A 72 -27.56 2.13 9.32
C ASN A 72 -26.51 1.06 8.92
N GLU A 73 -26.18 0.20 9.89
CA GLU A 73 -25.18 -0.86 9.73
C GLU A 73 -25.59 -1.92 8.69
N GLU A 74 -26.89 -2.25 8.62
CA GLU A 74 -27.42 -3.21 7.65
C GLU A 74 -27.22 -2.73 6.21
N ALA A 75 -27.61 -1.50 5.91
CA ALA A 75 -27.41 -0.93 4.57
C ALA A 75 -25.94 -0.70 4.22
N LEU A 76 -25.08 -0.40 5.21
CA LEU A 76 -23.64 -0.34 4.97
C LEU A 76 -23.05 -1.72 4.66
N SER A 77 -23.52 -2.75 5.37
CA SER A 77 -23.14 -4.14 5.11
C SER A 77 -23.57 -4.56 3.70
N ASP A 78 -24.81 -4.24 3.31
CA ASP A 78 -25.34 -4.48 1.98
C ASP A 78 -24.49 -3.81 0.89
N LEU A 79 -24.18 -2.51 1.03
CA LEU A 79 -23.29 -1.80 0.12
C LEU A 79 -21.90 -2.46 0.02
N VAL A 80 -21.33 -2.91 1.13
CA VAL A 80 -20.00 -3.55 1.18
C VAL A 80 -20.00 -4.92 0.50
N MET A 81 -21.05 -5.70 0.67
CA MET A 81 -21.16 -7.07 0.18
C MET A 81 -21.64 -7.13 -1.28
N ASN A 82 -22.60 -6.29 -1.63
CA ASN A 82 -23.33 -6.35 -2.89
C ASN A 82 -23.03 -5.18 -3.83
N GLY A 83 -22.37 -4.11 -3.38
CA GLY A 83 -22.06 -2.97 -4.25
C GLY A 83 -23.28 -2.10 -4.56
N PHE A 84 -23.28 -1.46 -5.72
CA PHE A 84 -24.38 -0.60 -6.19
C PHE A 84 -24.33 -0.39 -7.71
N TYR A 85 -25.43 0.09 -8.29
CA TYR A 85 -25.54 0.40 -9.71
C TYR A 85 -25.54 1.91 -9.95
N VAL A 86 -24.85 2.34 -11.00
CA VAL A 86 -24.95 3.70 -11.54
C VAL A 86 -25.15 3.64 -13.04
N ASN A 87 -26.27 4.18 -13.53
CA ASN A 87 -26.63 4.16 -14.95
C ASN A 87 -26.55 2.75 -15.57
N GLY A 88 -26.99 1.73 -14.81
CA GLY A 88 -27.00 0.32 -15.24
C GLY A 88 -25.65 -0.39 -15.16
N VAL A 89 -24.58 0.27 -14.71
CA VAL A 89 -23.26 -0.35 -14.48
C VAL A 89 -23.12 -0.72 -13.01
N HIS A 90 -22.72 -1.96 -12.74
CA HIS A 90 -22.52 -2.48 -11.39
C HIS A 90 -21.12 -2.16 -10.86
N PHE A 91 -21.04 -1.62 -9.65
CA PHE A 91 -19.80 -1.24 -8.97
C PHE A 91 -19.66 -2.01 -7.67
N VAL A 92 -18.55 -2.73 -7.55
CA VAL A 92 -18.24 -3.63 -6.43
C VAL A 92 -17.08 -3.11 -5.60
N LEU A 93 -17.04 -3.47 -4.32
CA LEU A 93 -16.05 -2.97 -3.38
C LEU A 93 -14.62 -3.25 -3.84
N SER A 94 -13.76 -2.24 -3.72
CA SER A 94 -12.35 -2.30 -4.08
C SER A 94 -11.45 -1.85 -2.92
N GLU A 95 -10.16 -1.64 -3.20
CA GLU A 95 -9.17 -1.33 -2.18
C GLU A 95 -9.43 0.01 -1.48
N ARG A 96 -8.72 0.26 -0.40
CA ARG A 96 -8.78 1.55 0.29
C ARG A 96 -7.42 1.94 0.83
N SER A 97 -7.09 3.21 0.68
CA SER A 97 -5.91 3.77 1.33
C SER A 97 -6.18 3.99 2.82
N ALA A 98 -5.11 4.08 3.62
CA ALA A 98 -5.23 4.43 5.03
C ALA A 98 -5.93 5.78 5.24
N SER A 99 -5.80 6.72 4.28
CA SER A 99 -6.49 8.01 4.35
C SER A 99 -7.98 7.87 4.10
N MET A 100 -8.38 7.03 3.15
CA MET A 100 -9.79 6.76 2.88
C MET A 100 -10.47 6.14 4.10
N THR A 101 -9.84 5.13 4.72
CA THR A 101 -10.35 4.49 5.93
C THR A 101 -10.61 5.50 7.06
N ARG A 102 -9.67 6.42 7.32
CA ARG A 102 -9.85 7.47 8.36
C ARG A 102 -10.97 8.44 8.03
N ASN A 103 -11.23 8.67 6.75
CA ASN A 103 -12.24 9.61 6.28
C ASN A 103 -13.59 8.96 5.98
N PHE A 104 -13.77 7.68 6.30
CA PHE A 104 -14.98 6.90 5.98
C PHE A 104 -15.29 6.89 4.49
N ILE A 105 -14.26 6.77 3.64
CA ILE A 105 -14.41 6.67 2.19
C ILE A 105 -14.14 5.23 1.78
N LEU A 106 -15.04 4.67 0.97
CA LEU A 106 -14.84 3.40 0.28
C LEU A 106 -14.59 3.66 -1.20
N SER A 107 -13.82 2.79 -1.86
CA SER A 107 -13.75 2.78 -3.33
C SER A 107 -14.44 1.55 -3.88
N PHE A 108 -15.02 1.75 -5.06
CA PHE A 108 -15.68 0.71 -5.82
C PHE A 108 -15.16 0.77 -7.25
N VAL A 109 -15.08 -0.39 -7.88
CA VAL A 109 -14.68 -0.52 -9.27
C VAL A 109 -15.80 -1.14 -10.06
N ASP A 110 -15.85 -0.82 -11.35
CA ASP A 110 -16.72 -1.50 -12.30
C ASP A 110 -16.50 -3.01 -12.22
N GLU A 111 -17.58 -3.77 -12.07
CA GLU A 111 -17.52 -5.23 -11.93
C GLU A 111 -16.78 -5.90 -13.09
N SER A 112 -16.89 -5.36 -14.30
CA SER A 112 -16.23 -5.89 -15.50
C SER A 112 -14.70 -5.88 -15.43
N VAL A 113 -14.10 -5.01 -14.59
CA VAL A 113 -12.65 -4.95 -14.40
C VAL A 113 -12.18 -5.65 -13.12
N GLN A 114 -13.09 -6.02 -12.23
CA GLN A 114 -12.75 -6.43 -10.86
C GLN A 114 -11.87 -7.68 -10.82
N GLU A 115 -12.19 -8.71 -11.60
CA GLU A 115 -11.51 -10.00 -11.51
C GLU A 115 -10.03 -9.86 -11.93
N GLU A 116 -9.80 -9.23 -13.08
CA GLU A 116 -8.46 -8.98 -13.61
C GLU A 116 -7.67 -7.99 -12.74
N LEU A 117 -8.34 -6.95 -12.24
CA LEU A 117 -7.72 -6.00 -11.32
C LEU A 117 -7.28 -6.69 -10.03
N ASN A 118 -8.08 -7.61 -9.50
CA ASN A 118 -7.72 -8.37 -8.32
C ASN A 118 -6.46 -9.22 -8.55
N LYS A 119 -6.36 -9.93 -9.68
CA LYS A 119 -5.16 -10.71 -10.06
C LYS A 119 -3.91 -9.84 -10.14
N ARG A 120 -4.03 -8.66 -10.74
CA ARG A 120 -2.95 -7.66 -10.84
C ARG A 120 -2.50 -7.14 -9.47
N ILE A 121 -3.44 -6.82 -8.59
CA ILE A 121 -3.15 -6.33 -7.23
C ILE A 121 -2.49 -7.42 -6.38
N THR A 122 -3.02 -8.65 -6.41
CA THR A 122 -2.49 -9.77 -5.62
C THR A 122 -1.21 -10.33 -6.18
N MET A 123 -0.89 -10.03 -7.44
CA MET A 123 0.20 -10.67 -8.17
C MET A 123 0.07 -12.21 -8.11
N ASP A 124 -1.15 -12.71 -8.28
CA ASP A 124 -1.57 -14.13 -8.18
C ASP A 124 -1.19 -14.87 -6.88
N ILE A 125 -0.74 -14.17 -5.84
CA ILE A 125 -0.39 -14.82 -4.58
C ILE A 125 -1.63 -15.46 -3.97
N GLN A 126 -1.48 -16.72 -3.54
CA GLN A 126 -2.48 -17.44 -2.77
C GLN A 126 -2.25 -17.21 -1.27
N ILE A 127 -3.28 -16.76 -0.57
CA ILE A 127 -3.21 -16.46 0.85
C ILE A 127 -4.14 -17.41 1.59
N ASP A 128 -3.56 -18.30 2.39
CA ASP A 128 -4.29 -19.21 3.28
C ASP A 128 -4.69 -18.49 4.58
N LYS A 129 -3.72 -18.19 5.44
CA LYS A 129 -3.93 -17.51 6.73
C LYS A 129 -3.24 -16.16 6.77
N THR A 130 -3.99 -15.11 7.06
CA THR A 130 -3.45 -13.76 7.20
C THR A 130 -4.25 -12.95 8.22
N VAL A 131 -3.64 -11.88 8.74
CA VAL A 131 -4.36 -10.83 9.45
C VAL A 131 -5.01 -9.93 8.40
N LEU A 132 -6.35 -9.90 8.36
CA LEU A 132 -7.11 -9.15 7.35
C LEU A 132 -6.68 -7.68 7.25
N SER A 133 -6.48 -7.02 8.38
CA SER A 133 -6.05 -5.60 8.40
C SER A 133 -4.69 -5.38 7.73
N LYS A 134 -3.74 -6.32 7.89
CA LYS A 134 -2.44 -6.26 7.20
C LYS A 134 -2.60 -6.49 5.70
N TYR A 135 -3.38 -7.51 5.34
CA TYR A 135 -3.62 -7.82 3.94
C TYR A 135 -4.25 -6.66 3.17
N TYR A 136 -5.33 -6.08 3.70
CA TYR A 136 -5.97 -4.89 3.11
C TYR A 136 -5.01 -3.68 3.06
N ALA A 137 -4.15 -3.49 4.06
CA ALA A 137 -3.18 -2.40 4.04
C ALA A 137 -2.14 -2.56 2.91
N TYR A 138 -1.73 -3.79 2.59
CA TYR A 138 -0.77 -4.06 1.52
C TYR A 138 -1.38 -3.93 0.13
N ARG A 139 -2.61 -4.42 -0.07
CA ARG A 139 -3.37 -4.18 -1.31
C ARG A 139 -3.63 -2.69 -1.53
N GLY A 140 -3.95 -1.97 -0.45
CA GLY A 140 -4.14 -0.52 -0.43
C GLY A 140 -2.90 0.30 -0.81
N LEU A 141 -1.69 -0.31 -0.92
CA LEU A 141 -0.51 0.38 -1.46
C LEU A 141 -0.75 0.88 -2.88
N MET A 142 -1.59 0.19 -3.67
CA MET A 142 -1.95 0.56 -5.03
C MET A 142 -2.66 1.93 -5.12
N PHE A 143 -3.27 2.39 -4.03
CA PHE A 143 -3.90 3.71 -3.92
C PHE A 143 -2.95 4.82 -3.45
N SER A 144 -1.67 4.52 -3.23
CA SER A 144 -0.71 5.57 -2.89
C SER A 144 -0.51 6.48 -4.10
N SER A 145 -0.85 7.76 -3.96
CA SER A 145 -0.51 8.77 -4.95
C SER A 145 0.99 8.74 -5.22
N CYS A 146 1.39 8.59 -6.48
CA CYS A 146 2.80 8.56 -6.85
C CYS A 146 2.99 8.87 -8.34
N HIS A 147 4.19 9.31 -8.68
CA HIS A 147 4.67 9.32 -10.05
C HIS A 147 5.07 7.91 -10.45
N CYS A 148 4.35 7.33 -11.40
CA CYS A 148 4.61 6.00 -11.93
C CYS A 148 5.78 6.06 -12.91
N LEU A 149 6.94 5.52 -12.52
CA LEU A 149 8.11 5.39 -13.37
C LEU A 149 7.97 4.14 -14.25
N GLU A 150 7.37 4.33 -15.42
CA GLU A 150 7.17 3.26 -16.41
C GLU A 150 8.47 2.87 -17.10
N ASP A 151 8.55 1.58 -17.45
CA ASP A 151 9.67 0.93 -18.17
C ASP A 151 11.05 1.08 -17.50
N TRP A 152 11.07 1.12 -16.17
CA TRP A 152 12.29 1.25 -15.39
C TRP A 152 12.41 0.17 -14.32
N PHE A 153 13.44 -0.66 -14.46
CA PHE A 153 13.68 -1.84 -13.61
C PHE A 153 15.12 -1.79 -13.04
N PRO A 154 15.39 -0.90 -12.08
CA PRO A 154 16.70 -0.83 -11.43
C PRO A 154 16.97 -2.13 -10.66
N LYS A 155 18.25 -2.40 -10.38
CA LYS A 155 18.61 -3.49 -9.47
C LYS A 155 18.17 -3.13 -8.05
N ILE A 156 17.26 -3.90 -7.49
CA ILE A 156 16.82 -3.77 -6.09
C ILE A 156 17.21 -5.03 -5.33
N ILE A 157 17.87 -4.82 -4.20
CA ILE A 157 18.26 -5.90 -3.28
C ILE A 157 17.62 -5.68 -1.92
N VAL A 158 17.28 -6.76 -1.23
CA VAL A 158 16.70 -6.75 0.11
C VAL A 158 17.75 -7.23 1.09
N VAL A 159 18.09 -6.42 2.10
CA VAL A 159 19.04 -6.79 3.15
C VAL A 159 18.32 -6.97 4.49
N PRO A 160 18.85 -7.77 5.42
CA PRO A 160 18.26 -7.92 6.76
C PRO A 160 18.07 -6.57 7.46
N ASP A 161 17.01 -6.46 8.25
CA ASP A 161 16.86 -5.34 9.17
C ASP A 161 18.01 -5.33 10.20
N TYR A 162 18.34 -4.14 10.71
CA TYR A 162 19.33 -3.97 11.77
C TYR A 162 18.64 -3.59 13.08
N PHE A 163 18.86 -4.42 14.10
CA PHE A 163 18.32 -4.23 15.43
C PHE A 163 19.40 -3.78 16.41
N ALA A 164 19.04 -2.85 17.29
CA ALA A 164 19.89 -2.41 18.39
C ALA A 164 19.13 -2.48 19.71
N THR A 165 19.80 -2.94 20.75
CA THR A 165 19.27 -2.94 22.11
C THR A 165 19.56 -1.60 22.78
N ILE A 166 18.51 -0.92 23.21
CA ILE A 166 18.62 0.25 24.08
C ILE A 166 18.42 -0.24 25.53
N PRO A 167 19.45 -0.16 26.39
CA PRO A 167 19.36 -0.70 27.74
C PRO A 167 18.51 0.16 28.67
N ASP A 168 17.94 -0.45 29.71
CA ASP A 168 17.32 0.23 30.86
C ASP A 168 16.24 1.28 30.52
N GLN A 169 15.41 1.00 29.52
CA GLN A 169 14.36 1.94 29.11
C GLN A 169 13.12 1.80 30.00
N LYS A 170 12.70 2.93 30.57
CA LYS A 170 11.39 3.03 31.22
C LYS A 170 10.31 3.05 30.16
N ILE A 171 9.52 1.98 30.08
CA ILE A 171 8.46 1.83 29.08
C ILE A 171 7.08 1.73 29.72
N LYS A 172 6.09 2.19 28.96
CA LYS A 172 4.68 1.86 29.20
C LYS A 172 4.25 0.87 28.13
N TYR A 173 3.64 -0.24 28.52
CA TYR A 173 3.17 -1.25 27.58
C TYR A 173 1.76 -1.68 27.90
N VAL A 174 1.08 -2.20 26.88
CA VAL A 174 -0.29 -2.68 27.00
C VAL A 174 -0.25 -4.16 27.41
N LYS A 175 -0.92 -4.50 28.50
CA LYS A 175 -1.13 -5.88 28.94
C LYS A 175 -2.62 -6.23 28.90
N ASP A 176 -2.90 -7.51 28.70
CA ASP A 176 -4.23 -8.05 28.88
C ASP A 176 -4.47 -8.32 30.36
N GLU A 177 -5.56 -7.77 30.89
CA GLU A 177 -6.02 -7.96 32.26
C GLU A 177 -7.45 -8.49 32.21
N THR A 178 -7.62 -9.74 32.65
CA THR A 178 -8.92 -10.41 32.70
C THR A 178 -9.59 -10.09 34.03
N THR A 179 -10.78 -9.52 33.97
CA THR A 179 -11.64 -9.30 35.13
C THR A 179 -12.95 -10.06 34.96
N THR A 180 -13.49 -10.59 36.04
CA THR A 180 -14.85 -11.14 36.05
C THR A 180 -15.84 -9.98 36.17
N ILE A 181 -16.81 -9.92 35.26
CA ILE A 181 -17.91 -8.95 35.30
C ILE A 181 -19.20 -9.72 35.52
N VAL A 182 -20.06 -9.25 36.43
CA VAL A 182 -21.42 -9.77 36.61
C VAL A 182 -22.34 -9.01 35.65
N GLY A 183 -22.94 -9.74 34.71
CA GLY A 183 -23.94 -9.22 33.78
C GLY A 183 -25.22 -8.79 34.47
N LYS A 184 -26.06 -8.01 33.75
CA LYS A 184 -27.36 -7.55 34.27
C LYS A 184 -28.35 -8.69 34.55
N ASP A 185 -28.10 -9.85 33.95
CA ASP A 185 -28.82 -11.11 34.12
C ASP A 185 -28.28 -11.95 35.30
N GLY A 186 -27.25 -11.47 36.01
CA GLY A 186 -26.62 -12.17 37.14
C GLY A 186 -25.57 -13.20 36.73
N ASN A 187 -25.31 -13.36 35.43
CA ASN A 187 -24.30 -14.29 34.94
C ASN A 187 -22.90 -13.65 34.99
N GLU A 188 -21.92 -14.38 35.49
CA GLU A 188 -20.52 -13.96 35.46
C GLU A 188 -19.90 -14.26 34.09
N PHE A 189 -19.20 -13.29 33.51
CA PHE A 189 -18.38 -13.50 32.32
C PHE A 189 -17.01 -12.85 32.48
N GLU A 190 -16.00 -13.49 31.92
CA GLU A 190 -14.64 -12.95 31.88
C GLU A 190 -14.54 -11.89 30.77
N TRP A 191 -14.04 -10.72 31.15
CA TRP A 191 -13.77 -9.63 30.25
C TRP A 191 -12.28 -9.31 30.29
N THR A 192 -11.60 -9.46 29.16
CA THR A 192 -10.20 -9.08 29.03
C THR A 192 -10.12 -7.65 28.52
N GLN A 193 -9.60 -6.75 29.35
CA GLN A 193 -9.35 -5.36 28.98
C GLN A 193 -7.86 -5.10 28.79
N LYS A 194 -7.55 -4.07 28.00
CA LYS A 194 -6.19 -3.58 27.79
C LYS A 194 -5.83 -2.61 28.91
N ALA A 195 -4.98 -3.03 29.84
CA ALA A 195 -4.42 -2.18 30.89
C ALA A 195 -3.04 -1.63 30.46
N ILE A 196 -2.64 -0.49 31.02
CA ILE A 196 -1.29 0.06 30.83
C ILE A 196 -0.48 -0.26 32.07
N ASP A 197 0.67 -0.90 31.88
CA ASP A 197 1.64 -1.18 32.93
C ASP A 197 2.96 -0.47 32.65
N GLU A 198 3.78 -0.27 33.68
CA GLU A 198 5.09 0.35 33.60
C GLU A 198 6.18 -0.63 34.01
N THR A 199 7.29 -0.66 33.27
CA THR A 199 8.48 -1.43 33.65
C THR A 199 9.75 -0.74 33.17
N VAL A 200 10.89 -1.17 33.69
CA VAL A 200 12.21 -0.80 33.19
C VAL A 200 12.83 -2.06 32.61
N ARG A 201 13.16 -2.04 31.32
CA ARG A 201 13.80 -3.17 30.63
C ARG A 201 14.55 -2.71 29.40
N ASP A 202 15.43 -3.57 28.92
CA ASP A 202 16.08 -3.42 27.63
C ASP A 202 15.03 -3.52 26.52
N ILE A 203 15.17 -2.67 25.50
CA ILE A 203 14.27 -2.63 24.34
C ILE A 203 15.09 -2.80 23.08
N GLU A 204 14.79 -3.86 22.34
CA GLU A 204 15.29 -4.04 20.98
C GLU A 204 14.46 -3.19 20.02
N ILE A 205 15.12 -2.36 19.22
CA ILE A 205 14.50 -1.53 18.19
C ILE A 205 15.07 -1.85 16.81
N ASN A 206 14.22 -1.86 15.79
CA ASN A 206 14.69 -1.80 14.40
C ASN A 206 15.09 -0.36 14.09
N VAL A 207 16.38 -0.12 13.88
CA VAL A 207 16.95 1.23 13.72
C VAL A 207 16.60 1.83 12.36
N PHE A 208 16.30 0.99 11.36
CA PHE A 208 16.06 1.39 9.98
C PHE A 208 14.76 0.81 9.41
N ASP A 209 13.71 0.68 10.26
CA ASP A 209 12.40 0.19 9.82
C ASP A 209 11.83 1.06 8.69
N GLY A 210 11.62 0.45 7.53
CA GLY A 210 11.08 1.12 6.35
C GLY A 210 12.08 2.05 5.65
N CYS A 211 13.37 1.95 5.98
CA CYS A 211 14.45 2.76 5.42
C CYS A 211 15.49 1.92 4.66
N GLY A 212 16.10 2.51 3.64
CA GLY A 212 17.21 1.93 2.91
C GLY A 212 18.11 3.00 2.29
N ILE A 213 18.96 2.60 1.35
CA ILE A 213 19.88 3.50 0.65
C ILE A 213 19.88 3.23 -0.85
N HIS A 214 20.29 4.21 -1.65
CA HIS A 214 20.40 4.06 -3.10
C HIS A 214 21.62 4.81 -3.65
N HIS A 215 22.12 4.31 -4.78
CA HIS A 215 23.26 4.91 -5.46
C HIS A 215 22.92 6.30 -6.00
N PRO A 216 23.83 7.30 -6.00
CA PRO A 216 23.55 8.66 -6.50
C PRO A 216 22.99 8.72 -7.93
N THR A 217 23.34 7.76 -8.79
CA THR A 217 22.77 7.60 -10.14
C THR A 217 21.24 7.44 -10.13
N ILE A 218 20.68 6.80 -9.09
CA ILE A 218 19.23 6.63 -8.95
C ILE A 218 18.53 7.98 -8.72
N THR A 219 19.07 8.83 -7.84
CA THR A 219 18.56 10.20 -7.67
C THR A 219 18.61 10.98 -8.97
N LYS A 220 19.75 10.90 -9.69
CA LYS A 220 19.92 11.58 -10.97
C LYS A 220 18.84 11.14 -11.96
N TYR A 221 18.63 9.83 -12.11
CA TYR A 221 17.62 9.26 -12.98
C TYR A 221 16.20 9.75 -12.62
N VAL A 222 15.79 9.62 -11.35
CA VAL A 222 14.46 10.04 -10.90
C VAL A 222 14.25 11.53 -11.13
N ARG A 223 15.25 12.35 -10.84
CA ARG A 223 15.17 13.81 -11.06
C ARG A 223 14.95 14.15 -12.53
N GLU A 224 15.70 13.52 -13.43
CA GLU A 224 15.59 13.72 -14.88
C GLU A 224 14.23 13.23 -15.39
N ARG A 225 13.81 12.03 -14.98
CA ARG A 225 12.54 11.42 -15.39
C ARG A 225 11.33 12.23 -14.93
N LEU A 226 11.41 12.86 -13.76
CA LEU A 226 10.36 13.71 -13.20
C LEU A 226 10.52 15.20 -13.54
N GLY A 227 11.50 15.60 -14.36
CA GLY A 227 11.74 17.01 -14.69
C GLY A 227 11.89 17.93 -13.46
N SER A 228 12.42 17.39 -12.36
CA SER A 228 12.45 18.08 -11.06
C SER A 228 13.61 19.06 -10.99
N SER A 229 13.33 20.33 -10.68
CA SER A 229 14.36 21.35 -10.40
C SER A 229 15.06 21.14 -9.05
N THR A 230 14.42 20.42 -8.13
CA THR A 230 15.01 20.03 -6.84
C THR A 230 15.84 18.76 -6.98
N LYS A 231 16.93 18.63 -6.20
CA LYS A 231 17.72 17.39 -6.07
C LYS A 231 17.29 16.63 -4.79
N PRO A 232 16.25 15.78 -4.82
CA PRO A 232 15.84 15.05 -3.64
C PRO A 232 16.91 14.01 -3.28
N THR A 233 17.47 14.06 -2.08
CA THR A 233 18.39 13.03 -1.59
C THR A 233 17.65 11.86 -0.94
N SER A 234 16.35 11.99 -0.71
CA SER A 234 15.50 10.93 -0.13
C SER A 234 14.32 10.69 -1.05
N ILE A 235 13.99 9.42 -1.29
CA ILE A 235 12.93 9.02 -2.22
C ILE A 235 11.97 8.06 -1.53
N LEU A 236 10.67 8.39 -1.54
CA LEU A 236 9.62 7.53 -1.01
C LEU A 236 9.14 6.57 -2.10
N TRP A 237 9.52 5.30 -1.96
CA TRP A 237 9.18 4.28 -2.94
C TRP A 237 7.84 3.63 -2.66
N ARG A 238 7.10 3.36 -3.73
CA ARG A 238 5.91 2.51 -3.74
C ARG A 238 6.07 1.50 -4.85
N LEU A 239 5.97 0.22 -4.53
CA LEU A 239 5.74 -0.86 -5.48
C LEU A 239 4.65 -1.77 -4.87
N PRO A 240 4.01 -2.65 -5.64
CA PRO A 240 3.17 -3.69 -5.05
C PRO A 240 3.95 -4.43 -3.96
N TYR A 241 3.38 -4.49 -2.75
CA TYR A 241 4.00 -5.12 -1.58
C TYR A 241 5.36 -4.57 -1.12
N ILE A 242 5.84 -3.43 -1.64
CA ILE A 242 7.06 -2.75 -1.16
C ILE A 242 6.77 -1.29 -0.88
N LYS A 243 7.18 -0.83 0.30
CA LYS A 243 7.04 0.57 0.71
C LYS A 243 8.15 0.95 1.69
N GLY A 244 8.76 2.10 1.44
CA GLY A 244 9.64 2.75 2.39
C GLY A 244 10.25 4.02 1.82
N VAL A 245 11.33 4.46 2.44
CA VAL A 245 12.18 5.56 1.98
C VAL A 245 13.59 5.03 1.75
N THR A 246 14.29 5.53 0.73
CA THR A 246 15.74 5.36 0.67
C THR A 246 16.44 6.69 0.56
N HIS A 247 17.70 6.71 1.01
CA HIS A 247 18.56 7.88 1.03
C HIS A 247 19.74 7.71 0.07
N GLU A 248 20.08 8.78 -0.65
CA GLU A 248 21.26 8.85 -1.51
C GLU A 248 22.52 8.68 -0.66
N VAL A 249 23.27 7.61 -0.91
CA VAL A 249 24.56 7.35 -0.27
C VAL A 249 25.51 6.85 -1.35
N ASN A 250 26.72 7.42 -1.40
CA ASN A 250 27.81 6.83 -2.18
C ASN A 250 28.35 5.59 -1.45
N TYR A 251 27.54 4.54 -1.42
CA TYR A 251 27.89 3.34 -0.67
C TYR A 251 29.09 2.63 -1.28
N SER A 252 29.34 2.79 -2.59
CA SER A 252 30.52 2.23 -3.25
C SER A 252 31.79 2.78 -2.62
N GLU A 253 31.94 4.10 -2.54
CA GLU A 253 33.09 4.74 -1.87
C GLU A 253 33.16 4.37 -0.39
N PHE A 254 32.03 4.44 0.33
CA PHE A 254 31.96 4.09 1.75
C PHE A 254 32.44 2.65 2.03
N TYR A 255 32.05 1.69 1.20
CA TYR A 255 32.45 0.29 1.36
C TYR A 255 33.90 0.03 0.91
N HIS A 256 34.36 0.65 -0.18
CA HIS A 256 35.75 0.55 -0.64
C HIS A 256 36.74 1.07 0.40
N GLU A 257 36.45 2.19 1.06
CA GLU A 257 37.26 2.71 2.18
C GLU A 257 37.42 1.70 3.33
N ARG A 258 36.53 0.72 3.43
CA ARG A 258 36.50 -0.31 4.47
C ARG A 258 36.95 -1.68 3.96
N GLY A 259 37.44 -1.77 2.71
CA GLY A 259 37.86 -3.02 2.09
C GLY A 259 36.71 -3.99 1.80
N ILE A 260 35.47 -3.49 1.70
CA ILE A 260 34.27 -4.27 1.41
C ILE A 260 33.95 -4.13 -0.09
N SER A 261 33.91 -5.26 -0.79
CA SER A 261 33.61 -5.31 -2.24
C SER A 261 32.22 -5.88 -2.57
N GLU A 262 31.55 -6.52 -1.60
CA GLU A 262 30.29 -7.22 -1.81
C GLU A 262 29.27 -6.96 -0.70
N ILE A 263 27.99 -6.97 -1.06
CA ILE A 263 26.83 -6.94 -0.16
C ILE A 263 26.05 -8.24 -0.35
N THR A 264 25.69 -8.91 0.74
CA THR A 264 24.88 -10.13 0.72
C THR A 264 23.41 -9.80 0.98
N ASP A 265 22.52 -10.24 0.09
CA ASP A 265 21.07 -10.06 0.27
C ASP A 265 20.46 -11.09 1.23
N LEU A 266 19.15 -10.95 1.51
CA LEU A 266 18.38 -11.82 2.41
C LEU A 266 18.40 -13.31 2.00
N TRP A 267 18.71 -13.61 0.73
CA TRP A 267 18.75 -14.97 0.17
C TRP A 267 20.18 -15.48 -0.02
N GLY A 268 21.19 -14.79 0.50
CA GLY A 268 22.59 -15.18 0.44
C GLY A 268 23.29 -14.83 -0.88
N MET A 269 22.63 -14.09 -1.78
CA MET A 269 23.24 -13.65 -3.04
C MET A 269 24.20 -12.50 -2.78
N LYS A 270 25.41 -12.61 -3.33
CA LYS A 270 26.42 -11.56 -3.28
C LYS A 270 26.25 -10.58 -4.45
N HIS A 271 26.40 -9.30 -4.16
CA HIS A 271 26.29 -8.21 -5.13
C HIS A 271 27.48 -7.28 -5.00
N SER A 272 28.04 -6.82 -6.12
CA SER A 272 29.16 -5.87 -6.09
C SER A 272 28.71 -4.54 -5.51
N VAL A 273 29.55 -3.93 -4.67
CA VAL A 273 29.32 -2.55 -4.18
C VAL A 273 29.41 -1.51 -5.31
N ASP A 274 29.94 -1.88 -6.48
CA ASP A 274 30.00 -1.00 -7.66
C ASP A 274 28.73 -1.04 -8.51
N ASP A 275 27.82 -1.98 -8.25
CA ASP A 275 26.55 -2.04 -8.95
C ASP A 275 25.67 -0.84 -8.56
N VAL A 276 24.98 -0.24 -9.53
CA VAL A 276 23.97 0.80 -9.28
C VAL A 276 22.70 0.13 -8.76
N MET A 277 22.45 0.26 -7.46
CA MET A 277 21.38 -0.45 -6.75
C MET A 277 20.51 0.49 -5.90
N ILE A 278 19.29 0.01 -5.66
CA ILE A 278 18.46 0.41 -4.53
C ILE A 278 18.55 -0.72 -3.50
N ILE A 279 19.01 -0.41 -2.30
CA ILE A 279 19.18 -1.35 -1.20
C ILE A 279 18.07 -1.05 -0.19
N ILE A 280 17.14 -1.99 -0.04
CA ILE A 280 16.00 -1.84 0.88
C ILE A 280 16.16 -2.82 2.05
N SER A 281 15.73 -2.42 3.23
CA SER A 281 15.68 -3.32 4.38
C SER A 281 14.51 -4.31 4.28
N GLU A 282 14.61 -5.44 4.98
CA GLU A 282 13.59 -6.48 5.05
C GLU A 282 12.20 -5.89 5.37
N SER A 283 12.15 -4.98 6.35
CA SER A 283 10.93 -4.29 6.74
C SER A 283 10.24 -3.55 5.59
N MET A 284 10.95 -3.08 4.55
CA MET A 284 10.31 -2.43 3.39
C MET A 284 9.54 -3.42 2.50
N TYR A 285 9.94 -4.70 2.47
CA TYR A 285 9.30 -5.74 1.65
C TYR A 285 8.14 -6.40 2.40
N LYS A 286 6.98 -5.74 2.37
CA LYS A 286 5.74 -6.21 3.01
C LYS A 286 5.22 -7.53 2.42
N GLY A 287 5.65 -7.86 1.20
CA GLY A 287 5.35 -9.09 0.49
C GLY A 287 6.16 -10.31 0.91
N LEU A 288 7.23 -10.14 1.72
CA LEU A 288 8.21 -11.21 1.96
C LEU A 288 7.57 -12.54 2.40
N LYS A 289 6.63 -12.49 3.35
CA LYS A 289 5.95 -13.70 3.84
C LYS A 289 4.98 -14.30 2.81
N TYR A 290 4.42 -13.49 1.92
CA TYR A 290 3.41 -13.89 0.95
C TYR A 290 4.02 -14.49 -0.32
N PHE A 291 5.18 -13.98 -0.75
CA PHE A 291 5.94 -14.54 -1.87
C PHE A 291 6.84 -15.72 -1.48
N LYS A 292 6.99 -16.01 -0.18
CA LYS A 292 7.85 -17.09 0.30
C LYS A 292 7.25 -18.46 -0.05
N ARG A 293 7.82 -19.12 -1.06
CA ARG A 293 7.49 -20.50 -1.43
C ARG A 293 8.65 -21.45 -1.16
N TYR A 294 9.88 -21.04 -1.48
CA TYR A 294 11.08 -21.85 -1.33
C TYR A 294 11.99 -21.36 -0.19
N GLY A 295 11.90 -20.08 0.19
CA GLY A 295 12.78 -19.43 1.15
C GLY A 295 14.14 -19.01 0.57
N ASP A 296 14.28 -18.99 -0.76
CA ASP A 296 15.50 -18.63 -1.47
C ASP A 296 15.23 -17.63 -2.61
N ARG A 297 16.28 -17.33 -3.41
CA ARG A 297 16.25 -16.31 -4.46
C ARG A 297 15.12 -16.47 -5.47
N ARG A 298 14.62 -17.68 -5.69
CA ARG A 298 13.49 -17.96 -6.60
C ARG A 298 12.23 -17.21 -6.20
N ASP A 299 12.01 -16.99 -4.91
CA ASP A 299 10.86 -16.21 -4.41
C ASP A 299 10.97 -14.73 -4.81
N TRP A 300 12.18 -14.18 -4.80
CA TRP A 300 12.43 -12.81 -5.24
C TRP A 300 12.41 -12.67 -6.76
N GLU A 301 12.86 -13.69 -7.49
CA GLU A 301 12.72 -13.74 -8.95
C GLU A 301 11.24 -13.79 -9.37
N HIS A 302 10.45 -14.60 -8.67
CA HIS A 302 9.02 -14.71 -8.90
C HIS A 302 8.27 -13.40 -8.63
N TYR A 303 8.64 -12.65 -7.57
CA TYR A 303 8.11 -11.29 -7.38
C TYR A 303 8.30 -10.43 -8.63
N TRP A 304 9.52 -10.40 -9.18
CA TRP A 304 9.83 -9.59 -10.36
C TRP A 304 9.21 -10.12 -11.66
N GLU A 305 9.06 -11.43 -11.79
CA GLU A 305 8.29 -12.07 -12.88
C GLU A 305 6.85 -11.57 -12.86
N MET A 306 6.18 -11.65 -11.72
CA MET A 306 4.81 -11.18 -11.55
C MET A 306 4.68 -9.66 -11.71
N PHE A 307 5.68 -8.91 -11.26
CA PHE A 307 5.74 -7.46 -11.43
C PHE A 307 5.73 -7.10 -12.92
N ARG A 308 6.54 -7.80 -13.73
CA ARG A 308 6.59 -7.61 -15.18
C ARG A 308 5.36 -8.14 -15.90
N LYS A 309 4.86 -9.32 -15.52
CA LYS A 309 3.64 -9.94 -16.10
C LYS A 309 2.45 -8.99 -16.06
N TYR A 310 2.27 -8.29 -14.94
CA TYR A 310 1.18 -7.34 -14.75
C TYR A 310 1.56 -5.89 -15.08
N GLU A 311 2.70 -5.71 -15.74
CA GLU A 311 3.22 -4.41 -16.19
C GLU A 311 3.22 -3.38 -15.07
N HIS A 312 3.56 -3.77 -13.84
CA HIS A 312 3.66 -2.82 -12.73
C HIS A 312 4.79 -1.83 -12.96
N CYS A 313 4.75 -0.72 -12.20
CA CYS A 313 5.73 0.35 -12.28
C CYS A 313 6.25 0.70 -10.88
N ILE A 314 7.38 1.41 -10.83
CA ILE A 314 7.94 1.90 -9.58
C ILE A 314 7.39 3.30 -9.32
N GLY A 315 6.75 3.48 -8.18
CA GLY A 315 6.17 4.76 -7.77
C GLY A 315 7.13 5.59 -6.93
N VAL A 316 7.20 6.89 -7.24
CA VAL A 316 7.81 7.91 -6.37
C VAL A 316 6.70 8.78 -5.78
N ALA A 317 6.49 8.68 -4.47
CA ALA A 317 5.39 9.32 -3.76
C ALA A 317 5.71 10.76 -3.32
#